data_AF-A0A969BJK2-F1
#
_entry.id   AF-A0A969BJK2-F1
#
_cell.length_a   1.000
_cell.length_b   1.000
_cell.length_c   1.000
_cell.angle_alpha   90.00
_cell.angle_beta   90.00
_cell.angle_gamma   90.00
#
_symmetry.space_group_name_H-M   'P 1'
#
loop_
_entity.id
_entity.type
_entity.pdbx_description
1 polymer ?
#
loop_
_entity_poly.entity_id
_entity_poly.type
_entity_poly.pdbx_seq_one_letter_code
_entity_poly.pdbx_strand_id
1 'polypeptide(L)'
;MKRVLIVTYYWPPSGGIGVLRCLKFAKYLRKCGWEPIVYTASNAQYPYIDHSNDGDVPDGIEILRHPIMEPFALFKKLTGKRRTTR
;
A
#
# COMPACT_ATOMS: atom_id res chain seq x y z
N MET A 1 2.80 21.86 12.83
CA MET A 1 2.79 21.02 11.61
C MET A 1 1.46 20.28 11.56
N LYS A 2 0.75 20.25 10.42
CA LYS A 2 -0.53 19.53 10.31
C LYS A 2 -0.25 18.08 9.93
N ARG A 3 -0.91 17.10 10.57
CA ARG A 3 -0.76 15.67 10.28
C ARG A 3 -1.97 15.14 9.52
N VAL A 4 -1.75 14.20 8.60
CA VAL A 4 -2.82 13.53 7.85
C VAL A 4 -2.54 12.03 7.79
N LEU A 5 -3.56 11.22 8.09
CA LEU A 5 -3.47 9.76 8.00
C LEU A 5 -3.97 9.30 6.63
N ILE A 6 -3.12 8.60 5.89
CA ILE A 6 -3.46 7.94 4.63
C ILE A 6 -3.66 6.46 4.93
N VAL A 7 -4.91 6.01 4.89
CA VAL A 7 -5.27 4.59 5.02
C VAL A 7 -5.31 3.96 3.64
N THR A 8 -4.45 2.98 3.38
CA THR A 8 -4.37 2.32 2.07
C THR A 8 -4.12 0.83 2.20
N TYR A 9 -4.81 0.04 1.37
CA TYR A 9 -4.57 -1.41 1.28
C TYR A 9 -3.26 -1.72 0.54
N TYR A 10 -2.91 -0.94 -0.48
CA TYR A 10 -1.69 -1.12 -1.27
C TYR A 10 -0.68 0.00 -0.99
N TRP A 11 0.57 -0.38 -0.77
CA TRP A 11 1.71 0.52 -0.57
C TRP A 11 2.97 -0.12 -1.20
N PRO A 12 3.98 0.66 -1.66
CA PRO A 12 5.23 0.08 -2.14
C PRO A 12 5.81 -0.95 -1.15
N PRO A 13 6.33 -2.09 -1.65
CA PRO A 13 6.64 -2.37 -3.05
C PRO A 13 5.49 -2.97 -3.87
N SER A 14 4.23 -2.91 -3.41
CA SER A 14 3.09 -3.26 -4.25
C SER A 14 3.11 -2.42 -5.52
N GLY A 15 2.90 -3.05 -6.67
CA GLY A 15 2.78 -2.35 -7.95
C GLY A 15 1.33 -2.11 -8.37
N GLY A 16 1.17 -1.44 -9.52
CA GLY A 16 -0.13 -1.16 -10.14
C GLY A 16 -0.69 0.23 -9.84
N ILE A 17 -1.68 0.64 -10.64
CA ILE A 17 -2.20 2.03 -10.64
C ILE A 17 -2.80 2.46 -9.29
N GLY A 18 -3.25 1.51 -8.47
CA GLY A 18 -3.85 1.77 -7.16
C GLY A 18 -2.85 2.33 -6.13
N VAL A 19 -1.56 1.99 -6.25
CA VAL A 19 -0.51 2.41 -5.31
C VAL A 19 -0.11 3.86 -5.54
N LEU A 20 -0.08 4.28 -6.81
CA LEU A 20 0.48 5.56 -7.23
C LEU A 20 -0.24 6.76 -6.60
N ARG A 21 -1.57 6.71 -6.44
CA ARG A 21 -2.32 7.86 -5.88
C ARG A 21 -1.88 8.17 -4.45
N CYS A 22 -1.92 7.17 -3.57
CA CYS A 22 -1.53 7.32 -2.17
C CYS A 22 -0.05 7.70 -2.05
N LEU A 23 0.82 7.09 -2.85
CA LEU A 23 2.25 7.39 -2.88
C LEU A 23 2.53 8.85 -3.29
N LYS A 24 1.93 9.33 -4.38
CA LYS A 24 2.13 10.71 -4.85
C LYS A 24 1.52 11.72 -3.88
N PHE A 25 0.39 11.41 -3.24
CA PHE A 25 -0.12 12.27 -2.17
C PHE A 25 0.86 12.36 -1.00
N ALA A 26 1.35 11.24 -0.49
CA ALA A 26 2.36 11.24 0.58
C ALA A 26 3.61 12.04 0.18
N LYS A 27 4.08 11.88 -1.07
CA LYS A 27 5.24 12.61 -1.60
C LYS A 27 5.03 14.13 -1.65
N TYR A 28 3.87 14.58 -2.14
CA TYR A 28 3.66 16.00 -2.40
C TYR A 28 2.98 16.77 -1.25
N LEU A 29 2.29 16.10 -0.33
CA LEU A 29 1.67 16.76 0.84
C LEU A 29 2.68 17.48 1.73
N ARG A 30 3.91 16.94 1.85
CA ARG A 30 5.01 17.61 2.57
C ARG A 30 5.35 18.99 1.98
N LYS A 31 5.25 19.15 0.65
CA LYS A 31 5.45 20.46 -0.02
C LYS A 31 4.34 21.46 0.33
N CYS A 32 3.20 20.99 0.83
CA CYS A 32 2.08 21.81 1.28
C CYS A 32 2.05 22.01 2.80
N GLY A 33 3.12 21.65 3.52
CA GLY A 33 3.21 21.81 4.98
C GLY A 33 2.44 20.77 5.80
N TRP A 34 2.05 19.65 5.17
CA TRP A 34 1.40 18.52 5.83
C TRP A 34 2.37 17.36 6.01
N GLU A 35 2.34 16.71 7.18
CA GLU A 35 3.09 15.49 7.45
C GLU A 35 2.17 14.27 7.29
N PRO A 36 2.35 13.47 6.23
CA PRO A 36 1.58 12.26 6.02
C PRO A 36 2.07 11.12 6.91
N ILE A 37 1.12 10.36 7.44
CA ILE A 37 1.34 9.07 8.10
C ILE A 37 0.61 8.04 7.26
N VAL A 38 1.26 6.92 6.96
CA VAL A 38 0.65 5.84 6.17
C VAL A 38 0.20 4.74 7.11
N TYR A 39 -1.07 4.33 7.01
CA TYR A 39 -1.55 3.09 7.60
C TYR A 39 -1.85 2.09 6.51
N THR A 40 -1.21 0.93 6.55
CA THR A 40 -1.36 -0.09 5.52
C THR A 40 -1.33 -1.51 6.07
N ALA A 41 -1.77 -2.46 5.25
CA ALA A 41 -1.82 -3.86 5.60
C ALA A 41 -0.42 -4.50 5.55
N SER A 42 -0.03 -5.23 6.60
CA SER A 42 1.25 -5.96 6.65
C SER A 42 1.24 -7.28 5.91
N ASN A 43 0.06 -7.86 5.68
CA ASN A 43 -0.17 -9.17 5.05
C ASN A 43 -1.10 -9.07 3.83
N ALA A 44 -1.21 -7.90 3.21
CA ALA A 44 -1.99 -7.73 1.99
C ALA A 44 -1.47 -8.61 0.86
N GLN A 45 -2.39 -9.11 0.03
CA GLN A 45 -2.03 -9.91 -1.13
C GLN A 45 -1.68 -8.99 -2.29
N TYR A 46 -0.39 -8.86 -2.60
CA TYR A 46 0.05 -8.08 -3.75
C TYR A 46 -0.10 -8.90 -5.04
N PRO A 47 -0.92 -8.44 -6.00
CA PRO A 47 -1.04 -9.12 -7.29
C PRO A 47 0.27 -9.03 -8.09
N TYR A 48 1.02 -7.94 -7.88
CA TYR A 48 2.24 -7.57 -8.59
C TYR A 48 3.15 -6.75 -7.65
N ILE A 49 4.46 -7.00 -7.72
CA ILE A 49 5.50 -6.31 -6.94
C ILE A 49 6.31 -5.45 -7.92
N ASP A 50 6.55 -4.20 -7.55
CA ASP A 50 7.24 -3.20 -8.36
C ASP A 50 8.06 -2.24 -7.50
N HIS A 51 9.38 -2.43 -7.51
CA HIS A 51 10.34 -1.62 -6.78
C HIS A 51 10.69 -0.29 -7.47
N SER A 52 10.21 -0.05 -8.71
CA SER A 52 10.50 1.20 -9.43
C SER A 52 9.94 2.45 -8.72
N ASN A 53 8.97 2.26 -7.82
CA ASN A 53 8.32 3.32 -7.05
C ASN A 53 8.95 3.55 -5.66
N ASP A 54 9.94 2.74 -5.24
CA ASP A 54 10.52 2.84 -3.90
C ASP A 54 11.19 4.21 -3.69
N GLY A 55 11.80 4.78 -4.74
CA GLY A 55 12.40 6.12 -4.70
C GLY A 55 11.40 7.29 -4.58
N ASP A 56 10.10 7.02 -4.67
CA ASP A 56 9.06 8.02 -4.42
C ASP A 56 8.54 8.00 -2.99
N VAL A 57 8.91 7.01 -2.18
CA VAL A 57 8.56 6.95 -0.76
C VAL A 57 9.40 8.03 -0.03
N PRO A 58 8.76 9.02 0.61
CA PRO A 58 9.51 10.08 1.26
C PRO A 58 10.34 9.56 2.44
N ASP A 59 11.60 9.99 2.52
CA ASP A 59 12.49 9.61 3.61
C ASP A 59 11.88 9.96 4.98
N GLY A 60 11.98 9.01 5.92
CA GLY A 60 11.47 9.19 7.28
C GLY A 60 9.95 9.28 7.40
N ILE A 61 9.17 8.93 6.36
CA ILE A 61 7.71 8.82 6.48
C ILE A 61 7.32 7.73 7.49
N GLU A 62 6.38 8.04 8.36
CA GLU A 62 5.83 7.10 9.31
C GLU A 62 4.88 6.12 8.59
N ILE A 63 5.18 4.83 8.68
CA ILE A 63 4.37 3.76 8.08
C ILE A 63 3.94 2.78 9.17
N LEU A 64 2.67 2.85 9.53
CA LEU A 64 1.99 1.93 10.43
C LEU A 64 1.50 0.73 9.63
N ARG A 65 2.09 -0.44 9.90
CA ARG A 65 1.69 -1.70 9.27
C ARG A 65 0.94 -2.57 10.25
N HIS A 66 -0.26 -3.00 9.88
CA HIS A 66 -1.06 -3.90 10.71
C HIS A 66 -1.58 -5.09 9.90
N PRO A 67 -1.66 -6.28 10.52
CA PRO A 67 -2.29 -7.42 9.87
C PRO A 67 -3.78 -7.17 9.69
N ILE A 68 -4.32 -7.59 8.55
CA ILE A 68 -5.74 -7.56 8.24
C ILE A 68 -6.28 -8.99 8.10
N MET A 69 -7.57 -9.15 8.36
CA MET A 69 -8.28 -10.36 7.96
C MET A 69 -8.44 -10.34 6.44
N GLU A 70 -8.17 -11.47 5.81
CA GLU A 70 -8.25 -11.64 4.35
C GLU A 70 -9.35 -12.65 3.98
N PRO A 71 -10.64 -12.25 3.96
CA PRO A 71 -11.75 -13.13 3.63
C PRO A 71 -11.59 -13.76 2.24
N PHE A 72 -11.02 -13.01 1.29
CA PHE A 72 -10.80 -13.51 -0.06
C PHE A 72 -9.74 -14.63 -0.10
N ALA A 73 -8.68 -14.52 0.70
CA ALA A 73 -7.69 -15.60 0.80
C ALA A 73 -8.31 -16.88 1.38
N LEU A 74 -9.22 -16.74 2.37
CA LEU A 74 -9.99 -17.87 2.91
C LEU A 74 -10.91 -18.48 1.84
N PHE A 75 -11.66 -17.65 1.11
CA PHE A 75 -12.53 -18.09 0.02
C PHE A 75 -11.74 -18.81 -1.10
N LYS A 76 -10.57 -18.30 -1.47
CA LYS A 76 -9.70 -18.91 -2.49
C LYS A 76 -9.16 -20.27 -2.05
N LYS A 77 -8.81 -20.43 -0.77
CA LYS A 77 -8.41 -21.74 -0.22
C LYS A 77 -9.57 -22.74 -0.27
N LEU A 78 -10.79 -22.30 0.05
CA LEU A 78 -11.99 -23.14 0.02
C LEU A 78 -12.42 -23.54 -1.39
N THR A 79 -12.28 -22.64 -2.37
CA THR A 79 -12.75 -22.87 -3.74
C THR A 79 -11.75 -23.57 -4.67
N GLY A 80 -10.51 -23.81 -4.22
CA GLY A 80 -9.52 -24.60 -4.96
C GLY A 80 -9.12 -24.07 -6.34
N LYS A 81 -9.58 -22.88 -6.76
CA LYS A 81 -9.23 -22.28 -8.05
C LYS A 81 -7.75 -21.90 -8.07
N ARG A 82 -6.93 -22.78 -8.66
CA ARG A 82 -5.53 -22.51 -8.99
C ARG A 82 -5.46 -21.28 -9.90
N ARG A 83 -4.45 -20.45 -9.65
CA ARG A 83 -4.15 -19.23 -10.42
C ARG A 83 -3.94 -19.65 -11.88
N THR A 84 -4.85 -19.27 -12.78
CA THR A 84 -4.62 -19.41 -14.22
C THR A 84 -3.53 -18.42 -14.58
N THR A 85 -2.31 -18.91 -14.75
CA THR A 85 -1.20 -18.12 -15.29
C THR A 85 -1.59 -17.75 -16.73
N ARG A 86 -1.84 -16.46 -16.98
CA ARG A 86 -1.83 -15.88 -18.32
C ARG A 86 -0.68 -14.90 -18.37
#